data_AF-A0A6F8XQH9-F1
#
_entry.id   AF-A0A6F8XQH9-F1
#
_cell.length_a   1.000
_cell.length_b   1.000
_cell.length_c   1.000
_cell.angle_alpha   90.00
_cell.angle_beta   90.00
_cell.angle_gamma   90.00
#
_symmetry.space_group_name_H-M   'P 1'
#
loop_
_entity.id
_entity.type
_entity.pdbx_description
1 polymer ?
#
loop_
_entity_poly.entity_id
_entity_poly.type
_entity_poly.pdbx_seq_one_letter_code
_entity_poly.pdbx_strand_id
1 'polypeptide(L)'
;MLSLRQLGVPLAEIGEALDGGVDDVEQAVRAQLGQVDDHLVRLRELRRRLDALLRARAEVGEPTIDQLLETMEAMMAASYFTPEQMDRLRERHREAGDAGFARWQARWAELAAEVQSHVDAGRDPADPAAQETARRWTALMDRMTGGDRGILSAMYASIDGKGPEAATRGVVTAQVWEYVKRTFAVGYPA
;
A
#
# COMPACT_ATOMS: atom_id res chain seq x y z
N MET A 1 31.09 -4.34 36.06
CA MET A 1 30.54 -3.10 35.49
C MET A 1 30.39 -3.23 33.97
N LEU A 2 29.49 -4.12 33.53
CA LEU A 2 29.01 -4.15 32.15
C LEU A 2 27.74 -3.31 32.13
N SER A 3 27.68 -2.21 31.37
CA SER A 3 26.44 -1.62 30.78
C SER A 3 26.59 -0.19 30.22
N LEU A 4 27.79 0.31 29.92
CA LEU A 4 27.92 1.60 29.20
C LEU A 4 28.47 1.48 27.77
N ARG A 5 29.06 0.32 27.42
CA ARG A 5 29.59 0.06 26.07
C ARG A 5 28.55 -0.36 25.02
N GLN A 6 27.34 -0.73 25.44
CA GLN A 6 26.31 -1.23 24.50
C GLN A 6 25.50 -0.14 23.81
N LEU A 7 25.73 1.14 24.13
CA LEU A 7 24.96 2.28 23.58
C LEU A 7 25.71 3.15 22.56
N GLY A 8 26.92 2.75 22.13
CA GLY A 8 27.54 3.31 20.93
C GLY A 8 28.13 4.72 21.05
N VAL A 9 28.50 5.17 22.26
CA VAL A 9 29.33 6.37 22.48
C VAL A 9 30.68 5.96 23.07
N PRO A 10 31.81 6.50 22.58
CA PRO A 10 33.11 6.23 23.17
C PRO A 10 33.16 6.75 24.61
N LEU A 11 33.61 5.90 25.54
CA LEU A 11 33.80 6.16 26.98
C LEU A 11 34.66 7.40 27.33
N ALA A 12 35.28 8.05 26.33
CA ALA A 12 36.15 9.21 26.51
C ALA A 12 35.38 10.49 26.90
N GLU A 13 34.20 10.73 26.32
CA GLU A 13 33.41 11.95 26.58
C GLU A 13 32.79 11.99 27.99
N ILE A 14 32.48 10.82 28.56
CA ILE A 14 32.00 10.72 29.96
C ILE A 14 33.14 10.93 30.96
N GLY A 15 34.37 10.57 30.59
CA GLY A 15 35.56 10.80 31.41
C GLY A 15 35.85 12.29 31.60
N GLU A 16 35.81 13.06 30.50
CA GLU A 16 36.01 14.52 30.56
C GLU A 16 34.90 15.26 31.32
N ALA A 17 33.64 14.81 31.21
CA ALA A 17 32.53 15.41 31.96
C ALA A 17 32.58 15.11 33.47
N LEU A 18 33.15 13.96 33.87
CA LEU A 18 33.35 13.60 35.29
C LEU A 18 34.54 14.33 35.92
N ASP A 19 35.53 14.74 35.11
CA ASP A 19 36.62 15.62 35.53
C ASP A 19 36.18 17.11 35.59
N GLY A 20 34.99 17.43 35.06
CA GLY A 20 34.32 18.73 35.12
C GLY A 20 33.44 18.94 36.36
N GLY A 21 32.75 20.09 36.42
CA GLY A 21 31.85 20.43 37.52
C GLY A 21 30.52 19.65 37.47
N VAL A 22 29.69 19.75 38.52
CA VAL A 22 28.37 19.07 38.59
C VAL A 22 27.46 19.41 37.39
N ASP A 23 27.57 20.63 36.87
CA ASP A 23 26.80 21.10 35.70
C ASP A 23 27.22 20.41 34.39
N ASP A 24 28.48 19.98 34.26
CA ASP A 24 29.00 19.28 33.08
C ASP A 24 28.50 17.83 33.06
N VAL A 25 28.43 17.20 34.24
CA VAL A 25 27.85 15.86 34.41
C VAL A 25 26.35 15.87 34.09
N GLU A 26 25.61 16.88 34.55
CA GLU A 26 24.17 16.98 34.29
C GLU A 26 23.86 17.14 32.78
N GLN A 27 24.66 17.95 32.06
CA GLN A 27 24.55 18.10 30.61
C GLN A 27 24.88 16.79 29.87
N ALA A 28 25.94 16.10 30.27
CA ALA A 28 26.32 14.81 29.69
C ALA A 28 25.22 13.75 29.87
N VAL A 29 24.60 13.68 31.05
CA VAL A 29 23.49 12.76 31.33
C VAL A 29 22.26 13.10 30.47
N ARG A 30 21.93 14.39 30.28
CA ARG A 30 20.83 14.80 29.39
C ARG A 30 21.09 14.42 27.93
N ALA A 31 22.31 14.63 27.44
CA ALA A 31 22.70 14.24 26.09
C ALA A 31 22.58 12.72 25.90
N GLN A 32 23.02 11.95 26.90
CA GLN A 32 22.91 10.49 26.89
C GLN A 32 21.45 10.03 26.89
N LEU A 33 20.58 10.69 27.65
CA LEU A 33 19.14 10.40 27.67
C LEU A 33 18.51 10.63 26.29
N GLY A 34 18.83 11.75 25.65
CA GLY A 34 18.34 12.04 24.28
C GLY A 34 18.80 10.99 23.26
N GLN A 35 20.05 10.53 23.34
CA GLN A 35 20.53 9.46 22.46
C GLN A 35 19.85 8.11 22.71
N VAL A 36 19.54 7.78 23.96
CA VAL A 36 18.76 6.60 24.32
C VAL A 36 17.35 6.70 23.75
N ASP A 37 16.71 7.87 23.87
CA ASP A 37 15.38 8.11 23.31
C ASP A 37 15.36 7.96 21.77
N ASP A 38 16.36 8.51 21.08
CA ASP A 38 16.53 8.35 19.63
C ASP A 38 16.72 6.87 19.25
N HIS A 39 17.47 6.13 20.05
CA HIS A 39 17.69 4.70 19.83
C HIS A 39 16.39 3.91 20.05
N LEU A 40 15.61 4.25 21.08
CA LEU A 40 14.29 3.65 21.32
C LEU A 40 13.32 3.92 20.18
N VAL A 41 13.32 5.13 19.60
CA VAL A 41 12.53 5.44 18.40
C VAL A 41 12.89 4.52 17.25
N ARG A 42 14.19 4.41 16.91
CA ARG A 42 14.68 3.53 15.83
C ARG A 42 14.33 2.05 16.07
N LEU A 43 14.48 1.56 17.30
CA LEU A 43 14.13 0.19 17.64
C LEU A 43 12.62 -0.08 17.56
N ARG A 44 11.78 0.88 17.99
CA ARG A 44 10.33 0.77 17.86
C ARG A 44 9.90 0.72 16.39
N GLU A 45 10.54 1.51 15.53
CA GLU A 45 10.30 1.46 14.08
C GLU A 45 10.72 0.12 13.46
N LEU A 46 11.89 -0.38 13.81
CA LEU A 46 12.37 -1.69 13.37
C LEU A 46 11.41 -2.80 13.81
N ARG A 47 10.99 -2.79 15.08
CA ARG A 47 9.99 -3.73 15.62
C ARG A 47 8.70 -3.70 14.81
N ARG A 48 8.16 -2.51 14.52
CA ARG A 48 6.95 -2.35 13.70
C ARG A 48 7.13 -2.94 12.30
N ARG A 49 8.28 -2.74 11.66
CA ARG A 49 8.59 -3.32 10.34
C ARG A 49 8.69 -4.84 10.40
N LEU A 50 9.32 -5.38 11.44
CA LEU A 50 9.42 -6.83 11.65
C LEU A 50 8.06 -7.47 11.96
N ASP A 51 7.22 -6.80 12.76
CA ASP A 51 5.83 -7.24 13.01
C ASP A 51 5.01 -7.24 11.72
N ALA A 52 5.18 -6.23 10.85
CA ALA A 52 4.53 -6.20 9.55
C ALA A 52 4.98 -7.36 8.64
N LEU A 53 6.28 -7.69 8.63
CA LEU A 53 6.81 -8.85 7.89
C LEU A 53 6.31 -10.19 8.45
N LEU A 54 6.18 -10.30 9.77
CA LEU A 54 5.63 -11.50 10.42
C LEU A 54 4.12 -11.64 10.17
N ARG A 55 3.37 -10.54 10.15
CA ARG A 55 1.94 -10.53 9.76
C ARG A 55 1.76 -10.93 8.30
N ALA A 56 2.56 -10.36 7.39
CA ALA A 56 2.57 -10.75 5.98
C ALA A 56 2.87 -12.26 5.77
N ARG A 57 3.60 -12.89 6.70
CA ARG A 57 3.85 -14.35 6.68
C ARG A 57 2.75 -15.17 7.35
N ALA A 58 1.98 -14.58 8.27
CA ALA A 58 0.88 -15.24 8.98
C ALA A 58 -0.46 -15.19 8.20
N GLU A 59 -0.55 -14.38 7.13
CA GLU A 59 -1.72 -14.27 6.24
C GLU A 59 -1.85 -15.45 5.27
N VAL A 60 -2.08 -16.64 5.83
CA VAL A 60 -2.93 -17.69 5.22
C VAL A 60 -4.34 -17.63 5.88
N GLY A 61 -4.75 -16.44 6.32
CA GLY A 61 -6.05 -16.18 6.95
C GLY A 61 -6.57 -14.81 6.52
N GLU A 62 -7.84 -14.75 6.12
CA GLU A 62 -8.48 -13.57 5.51
C GLU A 62 -8.24 -12.28 6.33
N PRO A 63 -7.74 -11.20 5.69
CA PRO A 63 -7.50 -9.92 6.36
C PRO A 63 -8.80 -9.21 6.70
N THR A 64 -8.83 -8.48 7.82
CA THR A 64 -9.96 -7.63 8.20
C THR A 64 -10.03 -6.37 7.34
N ILE A 65 -11.19 -5.74 7.33
CA ILE A 65 -11.52 -4.70 6.35
C ILE A 65 -10.82 -3.38 6.63
N ASP A 66 -10.55 -3.09 7.90
CA ASP A 66 -9.64 -2.00 8.28
C ASP A 66 -8.22 -2.23 7.75
N GLN A 67 -7.75 -3.48 7.67
CA GLN A 67 -6.42 -3.80 7.13
C GLN A 67 -6.38 -3.71 5.60
N LEU A 68 -7.49 -4.00 4.92
CA LEU A 68 -7.65 -3.75 3.48
C LEU A 68 -7.62 -2.25 3.17
N LEU A 69 -8.36 -1.45 3.94
CA LEU A 69 -8.37 0.01 3.84
C LEU A 69 -7.01 0.61 4.19
N GLU A 70 -6.35 0.19 5.27
CA GLU A 70 -5.00 0.63 5.65
C GLU A 70 -3.97 0.23 4.60
N THR A 71 -4.13 -0.94 3.96
CA THR A 71 -3.23 -1.35 2.88
C THR A 71 -3.50 -0.56 1.61
N MET A 72 -4.76 -0.29 1.27
CA MET A 72 -5.10 0.64 0.19
C MET A 72 -4.55 2.04 0.49
N GLU A 73 -4.66 2.53 1.73
CA GLU A 73 -4.04 3.77 2.21
C GLU A 73 -2.51 3.75 2.06
N ALA A 74 -1.83 2.70 2.52
CA ALA A 74 -0.39 2.53 2.40
C ALA A 74 0.06 2.36 0.93
N MET A 75 -0.80 1.78 0.10
CA MET A 75 -0.63 1.67 -1.34
C MET A 75 -0.98 2.98 -2.08
N MET A 76 -1.65 3.93 -1.44
CA MET A 76 -2.00 5.25 -1.98
C MET A 76 -1.19 6.40 -1.35
N ALA A 77 -0.47 6.13 -0.25
CA ALA A 77 0.34 7.09 0.52
C ALA A 77 1.66 7.50 -0.15
N ALA A 78 1.75 7.39 -1.47
CA ALA A 78 2.77 8.06 -2.25
C ALA A 78 2.12 8.63 -3.51
N SER A 79 1.54 9.82 -3.36
CA SER A 79 1.44 10.83 -4.43
C SER A 79 0.24 10.83 -5.40
N TYR A 80 -0.85 10.07 -5.20
CA TYR A 80 -1.91 9.98 -6.22
C TYR A 80 -3.31 10.49 -5.85
N PHE A 81 -3.62 10.76 -4.58
CA PHE A 81 -4.95 11.23 -4.15
C PHE A 81 -4.87 12.46 -3.26
N THR A 82 -5.83 13.38 -3.41
CA THR A 82 -6.02 14.48 -2.44
C THR A 82 -6.72 13.97 -1.18
N PRO A 83 -6.58 14.65 -0.04
CA PRO A 83 -7.31 14.31 1.19
C PRO A 83 -8.82 14.20 0.98
N GLU A 84 -9.42 15.08 0.18
CA GLU A 84 -10.85 15.09 -0.12
C GLU A 84 -11.29 13.87 -0.93
N GLN A 85 -10.45 13.39 -1.85
CA GLN A 85 -10.72 12.17 -2.61
C GLN A 85 -10.68 10.94 -1.70
N MET A 86 -9.80 10.95 -0.70
CA MET A 86 -9.71 9.88 0.30
C MET A 86 -10.97 9.83 1.17
N ASP A 87 -11.45 10.98 1.64
CA ASP A 87 -12.65 11.05 2.47
C ASP A 87 -13.90 10.56 1.74
N ARG A 88 -14.05 10.90 0.45
CA ARG A 88 -15.13 10.35 -0.40
C ARG A 88 -15.05 8.84 -0.55
N LEU A 89 -13.83 8.29 -0.70
CA LEU A 89 -13.63 6.85 -0.80
C LEU A 89 -14.03 6.14 0.50
N ARG A 90 -13.65 6.72 1.66
CA ARG A 90 -14.00 6.22 2.99
C ARG A 90 -15.51 6.26 3.23
N GLU A 91 -16.18 7.34 2.86
CA GLU A 91 -17.62 7.47 2.99
C GLU A 91 -18.36 6.42 2.15
N ARG A 92 -17.94 6.21 0.91
CA ARG A 92 -18.55 5.19 0.04
C ARG A 92 -18.27 3.76 0.50
N HIS A 93 -17.10 3.52 1.10
CA HIS A 93 -16.84 2.23 1.76
C HIS A 93 -17.80 2.01 2.93
N ARG A 94 -18.02 3.03 3.78
CA ARG A 94 -18.99 2.95 4.88
C ARG A 94 -20.42 2.69 4.40
N GLU A 95 -20.82 3.28 3.28
CA GLU A 95 -22.13 3.06 2.66
C GLU A 95 -22.29 1.64 2.07
N ALA A 96 -21.27 1.14 1.36
CA ALA A 96 -21.31 -0.20 0.77
C ALA A 96 -21.23 -1.31 1.82
N GLY A 97 -20.52 -1.03 2.92
CA GLY A 97 -20.19 -1.98 3.96
C GLY A 97 -19.31 -3.13 3.46
N ASP A 98 -18.87 -3.93 4.42
CA ASP A 98 -17.97 -5.06 4.25
C ASP A 98 -18.43 -6.06 3.17
N ALA A 99 -19.73 -6.39 3.20
CA ALA A 99 -20.34 -7.28 2.22
C ALA A 99 -20.40 -6.65 0.81
N GLY A 100 -20.52 -5.33 0.70
CA GLY A 100 -20.51 -4.62 -0.58
C GLY A 100 -19.14 -4.64 -1.23
N PHE A 101 -18.10 -4.39 -0.44
CA PHE A 101 -16.71 -4.43 -0.91
C PHE A 101 -16.27 -5.84 -1.29
N ALA A 102 -16.60 -6.86 -0.49
CA ALA A 102 -16.31 -8.25 -0.81
C ALA A 102 -16.96 -8.70 -2.12
N ARG A 103 -18.23 -8.30 -2.36
CA ARG A 103 -18.90 -8.55 -3.64
C ARG A 103 -18.20 -7.86 -4.81
N TRP A 104 -17.75 -6.62 -4.62
CA TRP A 104 -17.01 -5.90 -5.65
C TRP A 104 -15.69 -6.60 -5.99
N GLN A 105 -14.92 -7.01 -4.98
CA GLN A 105 -13.66 -7.71 -5.16
C GLN A 105 -13.85 -9.07 -5.86
N ALA A 106 -14.89 -9.84 -5.49
CA ALA A 106 -15.23 -11.10 -6.15
C ALA A 106 -15.55 -10.88 -7.64
N ARG A 107 -16.36 -9.86 -7.97
CA ARG A 107 -16.64 -9.50 -9.37
C ARG A 107 -15.41 -9.05 -10.13
N TRP A 108 -14.48 -8.39 -9.46
CA TRP A 108 -13.23 -7.96 -10.09
C TRP A 108 -12.33 -9.16 -10.41
N ALA A 109 -12.22 -10.12 -9.50
CA ALA A 109 -11.49 -11.36 -9.73
C ALA A 109 -12.11 -12.21 -10.85
N GLU A 110 -13.44 -12.30 -10.92
CA GLU A 110 -14.15 -12.95 -12.02
C GLU A 110 -13.79 -12.33 -13.38
N LEU A 111 -13.78 -11.00 -13.47
CA LEU A 111 -13.41 -10.29 -14.70
C LEU A 111 -11.92 -10.47 -15.04
N ALA A 112 -11.03 -10.46 -14.05
CA ALA A 112 -9.61 -10.72 -14.27
C ALA A 112 -9.37 -12.13 -14.83
N ALA A 113 -10.06 -13.14 -14.31
CA ALA A 113 -10.02 -14.50 -14.83
C ALA A 113 -10.58 -14.60 -16.26
N GLU A 114 -11.66 -13.86 -16.55
CA GLU A 114 -12.21 -13.79 -17.91
C GLU A 114 -11.21 -13.16 -18.90
N VAL A 115 -10.53 -12.09 -18.50
CA VAL A 115 -9.45 -11.50 -19.30
C VAL A 115 -8.30 -12.48 -19.49
N GLN A 116 -7.89 -13.21 -18.45
CA GLN A 116 -6.85 -14.23 -18.57
C GLN A 116 -7.27 -15.31 -19.60
N SER A 117 -8.53 -15.72 -19.63
CA SER A 117 -9.04 -16.64 -20.66
C SER A 117 -8.92 -16.08 -22.08
N HIS A 118 -9.16 -14.78 -22.28
CA HIS A 118 -8.92 -14.12 -23.57
C HIS A 118 -7.44 -14.15 -23.97
N VAL A 119 -6.56 -13.90 -23.00
CA VAL A 119 -5.11 -13.95 -23.17
C VAL A 119 -4.65 -15.36 -23.55
N ASP A 120 -5.09 -16.38 -22.80
CA ASP A 120 -4.73 -17.79 -23.01
C ASP A 120 -5.24 -18.31 -24.35
N ALA A 121 -6.40 -17.82 -24.79
CA ALA A 121 -6.96 -18.11 -26.11
C ALA A 121 -6.27 -17.33 -27.25
N GLY A 122 -5.34 -16.43 -26.95
CA GLY A 122 -4.71 -15.55 -27.94
C GLY A 122 -5.70 -14.65 -28.68
N ARG A 123 -6.82 -14.31 -28.03
CA ARG A 123 -7.89 -13.49 -28.64
C ARG A 123 -7.38 -12.08 -28.91
N ASP A 124 -7.81 -11.50 -30.03
CA ASP A 124 -7.48 -10.12 -30.37
C ASP A 124 -8.13 -9.17 -29.35
N PRO A 125 -7.41 -8.19 -28.77
CA PRO A 125 -8.02 -7.13 -27.95
C PRO A 125 -9.16 -6.37 -28.65
N ALA A 126 -9.21 -6.35 -29.98
CA ALA A 126 -10.29 -5.76 -30.77
C ALA A 126 -11.53 -6.67 -30.91
N ASP A 127 -11.43 -7.94 -30.52
CA ASP A 127 -12.52 -8.91 -30.61
C ASP A 127 -13.74 -8.41 -29.80
N PRO A 128 -14.98 -8.51 -30.33
CA PRO A 128 -16.18 -8.09 -29.62
C PRO A 128 -16.31 -8.65 -28.20
N ALA A 129 -15.90 -9.90 -27.97
CA ALA A 129 -15.93 -10.51 -26.64
C ALA A 129 -14.90 -9.89 -25.69
N ALA A 130 -13.69 -9.60 -26.18
CA ALA A 130 -12.66 -8.92 -25.39
C ALA A 130 -13.08 -7.48 -25.03
N GLN A 131 -13.66 -6.77 -26.00
CA GLN A 131 -14.21 -5.42 -25.80
C GLN A 131 -15.38 -5.42 -24.80
N GLU A 132 -16.24 -6.44 -24.82
CA GLU A 132 -17.33 -6.54 -23.87
C GLU A 132 -16.84 -6.79 -22.44
N THR A 133 -15.82 -7.63 -22.25
CA THR A 133 -15.16 -7.80 -20.94
C THR A 133 -14.52 -6.49 -20.48
N ALA A 134 -13.87 -5.74 -21.38
CA ALA A 134 -13.29 -4.43 -21.07
C ALA A 134 -14.36 -3.39 -20.64
N ARG A 135 -15.54 -3.37 -21.27
CA ARG A 135 -16.65 -2.51 -20.85
C ARG A 135 -17.15 -2.86 -19.46
N ARG A 136 -17.32 -4.16 -19.16
CA ARG A 136 -17.73 -4.63 -17.83
C ARG A 136 -16.70 -4.30 -16.76
N TRP A 137 -15.41 -4.38 -17.09
CA TRP A 137 -14.32 -3.93 -16.23
C TRP A 137 -14.45 -2.44 -15.91
N THR A 138 -14.57 -1.58 -16.92
CA THR A 138 -14.73 -0.13 -16.72
C THR A 138 -15.95 0.18 -15.88
N ALA A 139 -17.10 -0.43 -16.14
CA ALA A 139 -18.32 -0.23 -15.35
C ALA A 139 -18.18 -0.71 -13.89
N LEU A 140 -17.38 -1.74 -13.63
CA LEU A 140 -17.10 -2.19 -12.26
C LEU A 140 -16.21 -1.17 -11.52
N MET A 141 -15.19 -0.64 -12.20
CA MET A 141 -14.28 0.36 -11.63
C MET A 141 -15.00 1.69 -11.41
N ASP A 142 -15.82 2.13 -12.36
CA ASP A 142 -16.59 3.39 -12.28
C ASP A 142 -17.57 3.40 -11.09
N ARG A 143 -18.23 2.26 -10.83
CA ARG A 143 -19.07 2.09 -9.62
C ARG A 143 -18.25 2.17 -8.33
N MET A 144 -17.00 1.72 -8.35
CA MET A 144 -16.06 1.83 -7.23
C MET A 144 -15.33 3.19 -7.16
N THR A 145 -15.49 4.07 -8.12
CA THR A 145 -15.04 5.46 -7.98
C THR A 145 -16.20 6.42 -7.81
N GLY A 146 -17.44 5.94 -7.93
CA GLY A 146 -18.64 6.79 -7.93
C GLY A 146 -18.66 7.72 -9.16
N GLY A 147 -18.06 7.31 -10.27
CA GLY A 147 -17.90 8.13 -11.46
C GLY A 147 -16.74 9.14 -11.39
N ASP A 148 -15.97 9.17 -10.29
CA ASP A 148 -14.85 10.11 -10.16
C ASP A 148 -13.67 9.66 -11.02
N ARG A 149 -13.49 10.36 -12.14
CA ARG A 149 -12.41 10.11 -13.11
C ARG A 149 -11.02 10.37 -12.53
N GLY A 150 -10.89 11.29 -11.56
CA GLY A 150 -9.62 11.54 -10.88
C GLY A 150 -9.22 10.35 -10.03
N ILE A 151 -10.18 9.79 -9.29
CA ILE A 151 -9.96 8.58 -8.48
C ILE A 151 -9.64 7.38 -9.36
N LEU A 152 -10.36 7.21 -10.48
CA LEU A 152 -10.12 6.12 -11.43
C LEU A 152 -8.72 6.20 -12.05
N SER A 153 -8.32 7.40 -12.50
CA SER A 153 -7.00 7.65 -13.07
C SER A 153 -5.88 7.38 -12.07
N ALA A 154 -6.05 7.84 -10.82
CA ALA A 154 -5.08 7.60 -9.75
C ALA A 154 -4.94 6.10 -9.41
N MET A 155 -6.05 5.36 -9.45
CA MET A 155 -6.04 3.92 -9.24
C MET A 155 -5.28 3.18 -10.37
N TYR A 156 -5.52 3.54 -11.63
CA TYR A 156 -4.77 2.98 -12.76
C TYR A 156 -3.28 3.36 -12.74
N ALA A 157 -2.96 4.60 -12.41
CA ALA A 157 -1.57 5.04 -12.25
C ALA A 157 -0.84 4.28 -11.13
N SER A 158 -1.54 3.95 -10.04
CA SER A 158 -0.99 3.12 -8.96
C SER A 158 -0.69 1.69 -9.43
N ILE A 159 -1.59 1.10 -10.23
CA ILE A 159 -1.42 -0.23 -10.83
C ILE A 159 -0.19 -0.27 -11.75
N ASP A 160 -0.01 0.75 -12.61
CA ASP A 160 1.16 0.85 -13.49
C ASP A 160 2.46 1.12 -12.70
N GLY A 161 2.42 1.99 -11.69
CA GLY A 161 3.62 2.43 -10.96
C GLY A 161 4.16 1.41 -9.97
N LYS A 162 3.28 0.65 -9.29
CA LYS A 162 3.67 -0.34 -8.26
C LYS A 162 3.80 -1.76 -8.78
N GLY A 163 3.33 -2.01 -10.00
CA GLY A 163 3.15 -3.35 -10.55
C GLY A 163 1.75 -3.90 -10.20
N PRO A 164 1.02 -4.49 -11.16
CA PRO A 164 -0.37 -4.90 -10.96
C PRO A 164 -0.59 -5.90 -9.84
N GLU A 165 0.30 -6.86 -9.70
CA GLU A 165 0.22 -7.88 -8.66
C GLU A 165 0.35 -7.27 -7.27
N ALA A 166 1.30 -6.34 -7.09
CA ALA A 166 1.47 -5.63 -5.83
C ALA A 166 0.30 -4.67 -5.58
N ALA A 167 -0.13 -3.94 -6.61
CA ALA A 167 -1.21 -2.95 -6.55
C ALA A 167 -2.61 -3.55 -6.29
N THR A 168 -2.80 -4.82 -6.61
CA THR A 168 -4.11 -5.50 -6.54
C THR A 168 -4.10 -6.73 -5.64
N ARG A 169 -2.98 -6.97 -4.92
CA ARG A 169 -2.73 -8.19 -4.13
C ARG A 169 -2.94 -9.47 -4.95
N GLY A 170 -2.50 -9.46 -6.20
CA GLY A 170 -2.54 -10.61 -7.10
C GLY A 170 -3.90 -10.86 -7.78
N VAL A 171 -4.92 -10.02 -7.56
CA VAL A 171 -6.18 -10.11 -8.31
C VAL A 171 -5.94 -9.88 -9.81
N VAL A 172 -5.02 -8.99 -10.14
CA VAL A 172 -4.66 -8.63 -11.51
C VAL A 172 -3.18 -8.93 -11.72
N THR A 173 -2.88 -9.77 -12.71
CA THR A 173 -1.51 -10.03 -13.15
C THR A 173 -1.04 -8.97 -14.15
N ALA A 174 0.27 -8.85 -14.35
CA ALA A 174 0.86 -7.97 -15.36
C ALA A 174 0.34 -8.30 -16.77
N GLN A 175 0.13 -9.58 -17.06
CA GLN A 175 -0.39 -10.04 -18.34
C GLN A 175 -1.86 -9.62 -18.55
N VAL A 176 -2.70 -9.80 -17.53
CA VAL A 176 -4.10 -9.34 -17.54
C VAL A 176 -4.15 -7.83 -17.70
N TRP A 177 -3.35 -7.11 -16.91
CA TRP A 177 -3.33 -5.65 -16.94
C TRP A 177 -2.89 -5.10 -18.30
N GLU A 178 -1.85 -5.66 -18.90
CA GLU A 178 -1.40 -5.26 -20.24
C GLU A 178 -2.46 -5.54 -21.30
N TYR A 179 -3.15 -6.68 -21.22
CA TYR A 179 -4.25 -6.98 -22.13
C TYR A 179 -5.40 -5.99 -21.98
N VAL A 180 -5.81 -5.66 -20.75
CA VAL A 180 -6.82 -4.64 -20.46
C VAL A 180 -6.44 -3.29 -21.06
N LYS A 181 -5.20 -2.82 -20.89
CA LYS A 181 -4.72 -1.58 -21.51
C LYS A 181 -4.82 -1.60 -23.04
N ARG A 182 -4.46 -2.73 -23.66
CA ARG A 182 -4.61 -2.90 -25.12
C ARG A 182 -6.07 -2.86 -25.56
N THR A 183 -6.99 -3.46 -24.80
CA THR A 183 -8.43 -3.38 -25.12
C THR A 183 -8.95 -1.95 -25.05
N PHE A 184 -8.49 -1.15 -24.07
CA PHE A 184 -8.87 0.26 -23.96
C PHE A 184 -8.32 1.12 -25.10
N ALA A 185 -7.09 0.86 -25.54
CA ALA A 185 -6.47 1.58 -26.66
C ALA A 185 -7.20 1.34 -27.99
N VAL A 186 -7.88 0.19 -28.14
CA VAL A 186 -8.68 -0.13 -29.33
C VAL A 186 -10.12 0.40 -29.22
N GLY A 187 -10.71 0.36 -28.02
CA GLY A 187 -12.11 0.73 -27.77
C GLY A 187 -12.38 2.24 -27.67
N TYR A 188 -11.34 3.07 -27.53
CA TYR A 188 -11.41 4.52 -27.65
C TYR A 188 -10.90 4.94 -29.04
N PRO A 189 -11.75 5.00 -30.08
CA PRO A 189 -11.41 5.82 -31.23
C PRO A 189 -11.34 7.28 -30.77
N ALA A 190 -10.32 7.99 -31.26
CA ALA A 190 -10.16 9.43 -31.09
C ALA A 190 -11.41 10.23 -31.50
#